data_AF-A0A6N0HTN5-F1
#
_entry.id   AF-A0A6N0HTN5-F1
#
_cell.length_a   1.000
_cell.length_b   1.000
_cell.length_c   1.000
_cell.angle_alpha   90.00
_cell.angle_beta   90.00
_cell.angle_gamma   90.00
#
_symmetry.space_group_name_H-M   'P 1'
#
loop_
_entity.id
_entity.type
_entity.pdbx_description
1 polymer ?
#
loop_
_entity_poly.entity_id
_entity_poly.type
_entity_poly.pdbx_seq_one_letter_code
_entity_poly.pdbx_strand_id
1 'polypeptide(L)'
;MEGETTNGETTNQRAIVIGDGDFLSNSYLGNGGNLDLGLAMVEWLSHDDALITIRSRTASDTTLELSNTAMAVIGVGFLLVVPVGLLGVGLGIWLKRRKR
;
A
#
# COMPACT_ATOMS: atom_id res chain seq x y z
N MET A 1 -23.52 -19.83 -54.09
CA MET A 1 -22.80 -20.19 -52.86
C MET A 1 -22.41 -18.88 -52.22
N GLU A 2 -23.20 -18.43 -51.25
CA GLU A 2 -23.01 -17.16 -50.55
C GLU A 2 -21.83 -17.34 -49.59
N GLY A 3 -20.84 -16.45 -49.68
CA GLY A 3 -19.68 -16.45 -48.81
C GLY A 3 -20.11 -16.05 -47.40
N GLU A 4 -19.89 -16.94 -46.45
CA GLU A 4 -20.06 -16.69 -45.02
C GLU A 4 -19.09 -15.56 -44.61
N THR A 5 -19.63 -14.35 -44.45
CA THR A 5 -18.90 -13.24 -43.85
C THR A 5 -18.77 -13.54 -42.37
N THR A 6 -17.66 -14.14 -41.96
CA THR A 6 -17.28 -14.23 -40.56
C THR A 6 -17.03 -12.81 -40.07
N ASN A 7 -18.06 -12.19 -39.49
CA ASN A 7 -17.90 -11.01 -38.65
C ASN A 7 -17.03 -11.44 -37.47
N GLY A 8 -15.71 -11.37 -37.64
CA GLY A 8 -14.76 -11.54 -36.56
C GLY A 8 -14.99 -10.38 -35.60
N GLU A 9 -15.75 -10.62 -34.53
CA GLU A 9 -15.89 -9.65 -33.46
C GLU A 9 -14.49 -9.30 -32.94
N THR A 10 -14.05 -8.08 -33.22
CA THR A 10 -12.78 -7.56 -32.74
C THR A 10 -12.90 -7.37 -31.24
N THR A 11 -12.44 -8.36 -30.46
CA THR A 11 -12.25 -8.20 -29.01
C THR A 11 -11.21 -7.11 -28.80
N ASN A 12 -11.62 -6.01 -28.16
CA ASN A 12 -10.69 -4.94 -27.78
C ASN A 12 -9.87 -5.41 -26.58
N GLN A 13 -8.56 -5.57 -26.77
CA GLN A 13 -7.63 -5.84 -25.68
C GLN A 13 -7.02 -4.52 -25.19
N ARG A 14 -6.88 -4.39 -23.87
CA ARG A 14 -6.27 -3.25 -23.20
C ARG A 14 -4.99 -3.70 -22.50
N ALA A 15 -3.94 -2.89 -22.62
CA ALA A 15 -2.67 -3.13 -21.96
C ALA A 15 -2.09 -1.80 -21.47
N ILE A 16 -1.44 -1.82 -20.31
CA ILE A 16 -0.69 -0.69 -19.74
C ILE A 16 0.75 -1.15 -19.53
N VAL A 17 1.71 -0.29 -19.89
CA VAL A 17 3.13 -0.50 -19.61
C VAL A 17 3.61 0.69 -18.78
N ILE A 18 4.27 0.39 -17.65
CA ILE A 18 4.77 1.39 -16.71
C ILE A 18 6.27 1.19 -16.57
N GLY A 19 7.03 2.29 -16.56
CA GLY A 19 8.49 2.26 -16.45
C GLY A 19 9.02 1.98 -15.04
N ASP A 20 8.23 2.29 -14.01
CA ASP A 20 8.57 2.05 -12.61
C ASP A 20 7.30 1.67 -11.83
N GLY A 21 7.39 0.58 -11.06
CA GLY A 21 6.28 0.04 -10.26
C GLY A 21 6.36 0.41 -8.78
N ASP A 22 7.40 1.12 -8.33
CA ASP A 22 7.58 1.44 -6.92
C ASP A 22 6.45 2.30 -6.35
N PHE A 23 5.79 3.08 -7.21
CA PHE A 23 4.73 4.01 -6.85
C PHE A 23 3.53 3.31 -6.19
N LEU A 24 3.33 2.02 -6.50
CA LEU A 24 2.29 1.17 -5.89
C LEU A 24 2.77 0.36 -4.68
N SER A 25 4.01 0.51 -4.26
CA SER A 25 4.48 -0.11 -3.02
C SER A 25 3.92 0.61 -1.79
N ASN A 26 3.81 -0.10 -0.67
CA ASN A 26 3.26 0.43 0.58
C ASN A 26 3.92 1.74 1.04
N SER A 27 5.20 1.95 0.72
CA SER A 27 5.95 3.16 1.04
C SER A 27 5.48 4.39 0.26
N TYR A 28 4.89 4.19 -0.93
CA TYR A 28 4.56 5.25 -1.89
C TYR A 28 3.06 5.38 -2.18
N LEU A 29 2.20 4.51 -1.65
CA LEU A 29 0.74 4.57 -1.85
C LEU A 29 0.12 5.92 -1.43
N GLY A 30 0.65 6.54 -0.37
CA GLY A 30 0.18 7.83 0.15
C GLY A 30 0.74 9.06 -0.58
N ASN A 31 1.67 8.87 -1.53
CA ASN A 31 2.30 9.98 -2.23
C ASN A 31 1.47 10.38 -3.45
N GLY A 32 1.10 11.66 -3.54
CA GLY A 32 0.72 12.31 -4.80
C GLY A 32 -0.40 11.63 -5.62
N GLY A 33 -1.31 10.89 -4.98
CA GLY A 33 -2.40 10.18 -5.67
C GLY A 33 -2.00 8.86 -6.34
N ASN A 34 -0.85 8.26 -5.97
CA ASN A 34 -0.37 7.00 -6.54
C ASN A 34 -1.38 5.86 -6.43
N LEU A 35 -2.04 5.72 -5.27
CA LEU A 35 -3.09 4.73 -5.06
C LEU A 35 -4.28 4.95 -6.00
N ASP A 36 -4.75 6.20 -6.14
CA ASP A 36 -5.88 6.55 -7.00
C ASP A 36 -5.56 6.23 -8.47
N LEU A 37 -4.32 6.51 -8.91
CA LEU A 37 -3.86 6.18 -10.25
C LEU A 37 -3.82 4.66 -10.48
N GLY A 38 -3.27 3.90 -9.53
CA GLY A 38 -3.22 2.43 -9.61
C GLY A 38 -4.59 1.79 -9.71
N LEU A 39 -5.55 2.26 -8.92
CA LEU A 39 -6.94 1.79 -8.96
C LEU A 39 -7.58 2.10 -10.32
N ALA A 40 -7.43 3.32 -10.83
CA ALA A 40 -7.94 3.70 -12.14
C ALA A 40 -7.35 2.85 -13.29
N MET A 41 -6.08 2.47 -13.19
CA MET A 41 -5.43 1.57 -14.17
C MET A 41 -6.05 0.17 -14.16
N VAL A 42 -6.30 -0.40 -12.98
CA VAL A 42 -6.93 -1.72 -12.83
C VAL A 42 -8.36 -1.71 -13.34
N GLU A 43 -9.13 -0.68 -12.97
CA GLU A 43 -10.51 -0.48 -13.46
C GLU A 43 -10.54 -0.40 -14.99
N TRP A 44 -9.64 0.38 -15.59
CA TRP A 44 -9.56 0.52 -17.06
C TRP A 44 -9.17 -0.78 -17.75
N LEU A 45 -8.24 -1.56 -17.19
CA LEU A 45 -7.82 -2.86 -17.71
C LEU A 45 -8.92 -3.92 -17.63
N SER A 46 -9.77 -3.85 -16.59
CA SER A 46 -10.87 -4.80 -16.37
C SER A 46 -12.05 -4.63 -17.34
N HIS A 47 -12.01 -3.65 -18.25
CA HIS A 47 -13.14 -3.30 -19.14
C HIS A 47 -14.44 -2.96 -18.41
N ASP A 48 -14.38 -2.68 -17.11
CA ASP A 48 -15.54 -2.34 -16.29
C ASP A 48 -15.79 -0.84 -16.36
N ASP A 49 -16.05 -0.35 -17.58
CA ASP A 49 -16.22 1.07 -17.88
C ASP A 49 -17.46 1.68 -17.19
N ALA A 50 -18.35 0.83 -16.65
CA ALA A 50 -19.50 1.24 -15.83
C ALA A 50 -19.08 1.72 -14.42
N LEU A 51 -17.87 1.36 -13.95
CA LEU A 51 -17.36 1.76 -12.64
C LEU A 51 -16.54 3.05 -12.64
N ILE A 52 -16.16 3.59 -13.82
CA ILE A 52 -15.41 4.85 -13.95
C ILE A 52 -16.18 6.06 -13.34
N THR A 53 -17.50 5.95 -13.21
CA THR A 53 -18.35 7.01 -12.63
C THR A 53 -18.42 6.97 -11.09
N ILE A 54 -18.14 5.83 -10.46
CA ILE A 54 -18.14 5.70 -9.00
C ILE A 54 -16.68 5.70 -8.55
N ARG A 55 -16.05 6.88 -8.60
CA ARG A 55 -14.76 7.10 -7.96
C ARG A 55 -14.92 6.67 -6.50
N SER A 56 -14.38 5.51 -6.15
CA SER A 56 -14.36 4.99 -4.78
C SER A 56 -13.90 6.14 -3.89
N ARG A 57 -14.76 6.56 -2.96
CA ARG A 57 -14.46 7.66 -2.06
C ARG A 57 -13.20 7.25 -1.29
N THR A 58 -12.05 7.79 -1.67
CA THR A 58 -10.80 7.64 -0.93
C THR A 58 -11.11 8.14 0.48
N ALA A 59 -11.08 7.23 1.46
CA ALA A 59 -11.27 7.62 2.85
C ALA A 59 -10.17 8.64 3.17
N SER A 60 -10.56 9.89 3.41
CA SER A 60 -9.65 11.01 3.65
C SER A 60 -8.73 10.78 4.87
N ASP A 61 -9.01 9.77 5.68
CA ASP A 61 -8.25 9.37 6.87
C ASP A 61 -7.09 8.40 6.59
N THR A 62 -6.63 8.26 5.34
CA THR A 62 -5.47 7.41 5.00
C THR A 62 -4.20 8.20 4.67
N THR A 63 -4.17 9.50 4.96
CA THR A 63 -2.95 10.32 4.82
C THR A 63 -2.19 10.35 6.14
N LEU A 64 -1.25 9.43 6.32
CA LEU A 64 -0.38 9.42 7.49
C LEU A 64 0.84 10.33 7.23
N GLU A 65 0.64 11.64 7.43
CA GLU A 65 1.69 12.67 7.35
C GLU A 65 2.61 12.59 8.58
N LEU A 66 3.57 11.66 8.55
CA LEU A 66 4.58 11.56 9.60
C LEU A 66 5.76 12.47 9.26
N SER A 67 5.98 13.49 10.11
CA SER A 67 7.24 14.23 10.10
C SER A 67 8.43 13.27 10.27
N ASN A 68 9.57 13.59 9.65
CA ASN A 68 10.80 12.80 9.76
C ASN A 68 11.18 12.53 11.24
N THR A 69 10.91 13.49 12.12
CA THR A 69 11.10 13.33 13.57
C THR A 69 10.16 12.28 14.18
N ALA A 70 8.90 12.22 13.75
CA ALA A 70 7.94 11.24 14.24
C ALA A 70 8.33 9.82 13.82
N MET A 71 8.77 9.63 12.57
CA MET A 71 9.33 8.34 12.11
C MET A 71 10.54 7.93 12.94
N ALA A 72 11.48 8.85 13.18
CA ALA A 72 12.67 8.56 13.99
C ALA A 72 12.31 8.18 15.43
N VAL A 73 11.36 8.88 16.06
CA VAL A 73 10.91 8.59 17.43
C VAL A 73 10.24 7.21 17.50
N ILE A 74 9.36 6.89 16.55
CA ILE A 74 8.69 5.57 16.50
C ILE A 74 9.73 4.47 16.29
N GLY A 75 10.64 4.65 15.34
CA GLY A 75 11.70 3.69 15.04
C GLY A 75 12.61 3.43 16.24
N VAL A 76 13.15 4.49 16.86
CA VAL A 76 14.01 4.39 18.04
C VAL A 76 13.26 3.81 19.24
N GLY A 77 12.01 4.22 19.44
CA GLY A 77 11.14 3.72 20.50
C GLY A 77 10.96 2.21 20.42
N PHE A 78 10.54 1.71 19.27
CA PHE A 78 10.30 0.28 19.07
C PHE A 78 11.58 -0.55 19.01
N LEU A 79 12.64 -0.05 18.35
CA LEU A 79 13.83 -0.83 18.10
C LEU A 79 14.82 -0.85 19.28
N LEU A 80 14.86 0.22 20.08
CA LEU A 80 15.81 0.36 21.18
C LEU A 80 15.13 0.48 22.54
N VAL A 81 14.18 1.40 22.70
CA VAL A 81 13.59 1.69 24.03
C VAL A 81 12.83 0.49 24.57
N VAL A 82 11.97 -0.12 23.76
CA VAL A 82 11.17 -1.28 24.18
C VAL A 82 12.06 -2.49 24.55
N PRO A 83 13.02 -2.94 23.71
CA PRO A 83 13.90 -4.06 24.04
C PRO A 83 14.76 -3.81 25.27
N VAL A 84 15.37 -2.62 25.40
CA VAL A 84 16.20 -2.27 26.56
C VAL A 84 15.35 -2.20 27.83
N GLY A 85 14.14 -1.64 27.76
CA GLY A 85 13.20 -1.61 28.87
C GLY A 85 12.82 -3.02 29.34
N LEU A 86 12.48 -3.91 28.41
CA LEU A 86 12.18 -5.32 28.72
C LEU A 86 13.36 -6.04 29.37
N LEU A 87 14.58 -5.88 28.82
CA LEU A 87 15.79 -6.45 29.39
C LEU A 87 16.06 -5.90 30.80
N GLY A 88 15.92 -4.59 30.99
CA GLY A 88 16.11 -3.94 32.29
C GLY A 88 15.14 -4.46 33.34
N VAL A 89 13.86 -4.60 32.98
CA VAL A 89 12.84 -5.19 33.86
C VAL A 89 13.16 -6.65 34.18
N GLY A 90 13.51 -7.45 33.17
CA GLY A 90 13.87 -8.86 33.33
C GLY A 90 15.07 -9.06 34.25
N LEU A 91 16.14 -8.30 34.02
CA LEU A 91 17.35 -8.32 34.86
C LEU A 91 17.06 -7.81 36.28
N GLY A 92 16.26 -6.76 36.43
CA GLY A 92 15.86 -6.24 37.74
C GLY A 92 15.10 -7.27 38.56
N ILE A 93 14.15 -7.99 37.95
CA ILE A 93 13.41 -9.08 38.59
C ILE A 93 14.34 -10.23 38.95
N TRP A 94 15.23 -10.64 38.05
CA TRP A 94 16.21 -11.71 38.29
C TRP A 94 17.12 -11.39 39.48
N LEU A 95 17.67 -10.18 39.55
CA LEU A 95 18.52 -9.72 40.65
C LEU A 95 17.77 -9.66 41.98
N LYS A 96 16.52 -9.17 41.97
CA LYS A 96 15.68 -9.11 43.17
C LYS A 96 15.32 -10.50 43.68
N ARG A 97 15.13 -11.48 42.79
CA ARG A 97 14.89 -12.87 43.13
C ARG A 97 16.13 -13.59 43.66
N ARG A 98 17.31 -13.27 43.12
CA ARG A 98 18.59 -13.86 43.57
C ARG A 98 19.04 -13.36 44.95
N LYS A 99 18.60 -12.16 45.36
CA LYS A 99 18.87 -11.60 46.69
C LYS A 99 17.88 -12.04 47.79
N ARG A 100 16.86 -12.81 47.44
CA ARG A 100 16.04 -13.59 48.38
C ARG A 100 16.57 -15.02 48.41
#